data_AF-A0A927TD18-F1
#
_entry.id   AF-A0A927TD18-F1
#
_cell.length_a   1.000
_cell.length_b   1.000
_cell.length_c   1.000
_cell.angle_alpha   90.00
_cell.angle_beta   90.00
_cell.angle_gamma   90.00
#
_symmetry.space_group_name_H-M   'P 1'
#
loop_
_entity.id
_entity.type
_entity.pdbx_description
1 polymer ?
#
loop_
_entity_poly.entity_id
_entity_poly.type
_entity_poly.pdbx_seq_one_letter_code
_entity_poly.pdbx_strand_id
1 'polypeptide(L)'
;MAKLDGMMYAILCIIVIAIAVVAVWRLVSMMKQSRNEKKSANNQQSSYVQLNVAAKQAEASSVSEEGYRIVKGFLVKLDTERQNRHMPGRNAYEMARTNGNLRSIIYRDATAIQKLLDDCAGTGEFIGADKEIVNFGQVIGQYVDVDGQSKRETKMGVIHYSAEGAYIVPCRPY
;
A
#
# COMPACT_ATOMS: atom_id res chain seq x y z
N MET A 1 85.96 15.37 0.51
CA MET A 1 84.86 14.55 1.07
C MET A 1 83.47 15.16 0.84
N ALA A 2 83.30 16.48 0.83
CA ALA A 2 81.98 17.14 0.67
C ALA A 2 81.17 16.89 -0.63
N LYS A 3 81.77 16.39 -1.73
CA LYS A 3 81.06 16.16 -3.01
C LYS A 3 80.29 14.83 -3.08
N LEU A 4 80.66 13.82 -2.28
CA LEU A 4 79.98 12.52 -2.26
C LEU A 4 78.69 12.57 -1.45
N ASP A 5 78.68 13.36 -0.36
CA ASP A 5 77.53 13.47 0.55
C ASP A 5 76.34 14.19 -0.10
N GLY A 6 76.58 15.20 -0.95
CA GLY A 6 75.53 15.92 -1.68
C GLY A 6 74.84 15.05 -2.74
N MET A 7 75.56 14.14 -3.38
CA MET A 7 74.99 13.23 -4.39
C MET A 7 74.13 12.14 -3.74
N MET A 8 74.55 11.65 -2.57
CA MET A 8 73.77 10.71 -1.76
C MET A 8 72.48 11.35 -1.23
N TYR A 9 72.52 12.61 -0.79
CA TYR A 9 71.33 13.38 -0.40
C TYR A 9 70.35 13.60 -1.55
N ALA A 10 70.85 13.88 -2.76
CA ALA A 10 70.00 14.04 -3.95
C ALA A 10 69.25 12.75 -4.30
N ILE A 11 69.91 11.60 -4.23
CA ILE A 11 69.30 10.28 -4.48
C ILE A 11 68.23 9.97 -3.42
N LEU A 12 68.52 10.21 -2.13
CA LEU A 12 67.56 10.04 -1.04
C LEU A 12 66.32 10.94 -1.22
N CYS A 13 66.50 12.21 -1.60
CA CYS A 13 65.38 13.11 -1.89
C CYS A 13 64.48 12.61 -3.03
N ILE A 14 65.06 12.09 -4.12
CA ILE A 14 64.29 11.56 -5.25
C ILE A 14 63.47 10.34 -4.83
N ILE A 15 64.05 9.43 -4.04
CA ILE A 15 63.35 8.25 -3.52
C ILE A 15 62.17 8.64 -2.63
N VAL A 16 62.37 9.59 -1.71
CA VAL A 16 61.32 10.09 -0.82
C VAL A 16 60.17 10.73 -1.60
N ILE A 17 60.49 11.54 -2.63
CA ILE A 17 59.48 12.16 -3.50
C ILE A 17 58.71 11.08 -4.28
N ALA A 18 59.39 10.07 -4.83
CA ALA A 18 58.73 8.98 -5.57
C ALA A 18 57.76 8.19 -4.68
N ILE A 19 58.17 7.87 -3.44
CA ILE A 19 57.30 7.19 -2.46
C ILE A 19 56.07 8.05 -2.14
N ALA A 20 56.24 9.37 -1.95
CA ALA A 20 55.14 10.29 -1.68
C ALA A 20 54.14 10.35 -2.84
N VAL A 21 54.63 10.42 -4.09
CA VAL A 21 53.76 10.45 -5.28
C VAL A 21 52.94 9.17 -5.42
N VAL A 22 53.54 7.99 -5.18
CA VAL A 22 52.84 6.70 -5.22
C VAL A 22 51.79 6.61 -4.12
N ALA A 23 52.09 7.09 -2.90
CA ALA A 23 51.15 7.11 -1.80
C ALA A 23 49.92 7.99 -2.10
N VAL A 24 50.13 9.18 -2.66
CA VAL A 24 49.05 10.10 -3.05
C VAL A 24 48.18 9.48 -4.16
N TRP A 25 48.80 8.87 -5.18
CA TRP A 25 48.05 8.22 -6.27
C TRP A 25 47.17 7.07 -5.77
N ARG A 26 47.68 6.24 -4.84
CA ARG A 26 46.90 5.18 -4.19
C ARG A 26 45.72 5.73 -3.40
N LEU A 27 45.91 6.80 -2.63
CA LEU A 27 44.84 7.40 -1.85
C LEU A 27 43.71 7.93 -2.75
N VAL A 28 44.06 8.60 -3.85
CA VAL A 28 43.10 9.12 -4.83
C VAL A 28 42.32 7.98 -5.52
N SER A 29 43.00 6.88 -5.86
CA SER A 29 42.37 5.69 -6.43
C SER A 29 41.35 5.09 -5.46
N MET A 30 41.73 4.89 -4.19
CA MET A 30 40.83 4.38 -3.15
C MET A 30 39.61 5.27 -2.93
N MET A 31 39.79 6.61 -2.91
CA MET A 31 38.68 7.56 -2.79
C MET A 31 37.72 7.53 -3.99
N LYS A 32 38.22 7.22 -5.19
CA LYS A 32 37.37 7.07 -6.39
C LYS A 32 36.57 5.78 -6.33
N GLN A 33 37.19 4.68 -5.88
CA GLN A 33 36.51 3.41 -5.66
C GLN A 33 35.39 3.51 -4.62
N SER A 34 35.68 4.08 -3.44
CA SER A 34 34.67 4.27 -2.38
C SER A 34 33.48 5.13 -2.82
N ARG A 35 33.74 6.20 -3.60
CA ARG A 35 32.66 7.02 -4.18
C ARG A 35 31.78 6.23 -5.15
N ASN A 36 32.37 5.34 -5.96
CA ASN A 36 31.62 4.51 -6.91
C ASN A 36 30.79 3.43 -6.20
N GLU A 37 31.32 2.83 -5.12
CA GLU A 37 30.59 1.86 -4.30
C GLU A 37 29.37 2.51 -3.63
N LYS A 38 29.52 3.70 -3.03
CA LYS A 38 28.40 4.46 -2.44
C LYS A 38 27.33 4.82 -3.46
N LYS A 39 27.73 5.23 -4.67
CA LYS A 39 26.79 5.51 -5.77
C LYS A 39 26.04 4.25 -6.21
N SER A 40 26.72 3.11 -6.28
CA SER A 40 26.11 1.82 -6.67
C SER A 40 25.10 1.35 -5.63
N ALA A 41 25.44 1.43 -4.33
CA ALA A 41 24.54 1.08 -3.23
C ALA A 41 23.29 1.97 -3.20
N ASN A 42 23.44 3.29 -3.40
CA ASN A 42 22.29 4.20 -3.46
C ASN A 42 21.37 3.91 -4.66
N ASN A 43 21.94 3.58 -5.82
CA ASN A 43 21.17 3.23 -7.01
C ASN A 43 20.41 1.90 -6.81
N GLN A 44 21.06 0.90 -6.22
CA GLN A 44 20.41 -0.37 -5.87
C GLN A 44 19.26 -0.17 -4.87
N GLN A 45 19.47 0.63 -3.83
CA GLN A 45 18.43 0.95 -2.84
C GLN A 45 17.25 1.70 -3.49
N SER A 46 17.53 2.70 -4.34
CA SER A 46 16.50 3.45 -5.06
C SER A 46 15.71 2.56 -6.03
N SER A 47 16.38 1.63 -6.71
CA SER A 47 15.75 0.67 -7.61
C SER A 47 14.83 -0.30 -6.84
N TYR A 48 15.26 -0.81 -5.68
CA TYR A 48 14.44 -1.68 -4.84
C TYR A 48 13.18 -0.98 -4.33
N VAL A 49 13.31 0.29 -3.90
CA VAL A 49 12.15 1.11 -3.48
C VAL A 49 11.18 1.33 -4.65
N GLN A 50 11.68 1.64 -5.85
CA GLN A 50 10.83 1.82 -7.04
C GLN A 50 10.11 0.52 -7.44
N LEU A 51 10.79 -0.63 -7.41
CA LEU A 51 10.20 -1.93 -7.71
C LEU A 51 9.08 -2.28 -6.72
N ASN A 52 9.26 -2.01 -5.43
CA ASN A 52 8.24 -2.30 -4.41
C ASN A 52 7.03 -1.37 -4.53
N VAL A 53 7.24 -0.10 -4.89
CA VAL A 53 6.13 0.83 -5.16
C VAL A 53 5.37 0.39 -6.41
N ALA A 54 6.07 0.00 -7.49
CA ALA A 54 5.45 -0.50 -8.71
C ALA A 54 4.71 -1.82 -8.50
N ALA A 55 5.28 -2.76 -7.73
CA ALA A 55 4.64 -4.02 -7.38
C ALA A 55 3.39 -3.79 -6.52
N LYS A 56 3.45 -2.89 -5.54
CA LYS A 56 2.29 -2.49 -4.72
C LYS A 56 1.19 -1.82 -5.56
N GLN A 57 1.58 -1.06 -6.59
CA GLN A 57 0.64 -0.47 -7.55
C GLN A 57 0.04 -1.52 -8.49
N ALA A 58 0.82 -2.50 -8.95
CA ALA A 58 0.36 -3.59 -9.81
C ALA A 58 -0.56 -4.57 -9.06
N GLU A 59 -0.27 -4.88 -7.80
CA GLU A 59 -1.17 -5.64 -6.91
C GLU A 59 -2.49 -4.89 -6.67
N ALA A 60 -2.45 -3.56 -6.61
CA ALA A 60 -3.65 -2.72 -6.49
C ALA A 60 -4.48 -2.61 -7.79
N SER A 61 -3.98 -3.12 -8.92
CA SER A 61 -4.52 -2.87 -10.26
C SER A 61 -4.55 -4.09 -11.19
N SER A 62 -4.85 -5.29 -10.67
CA SER A 62 -5.40 -6.32 -11.56
C SER A 62 -6.85 -5.93 -11.90
N VAL A 63 -7.11 -5.76 -13.20
CA VAL A 63 -8.42 -5.37 -13.74
C VAL A 63 -8.96 -6.57 -14.50
N SER A 64 -10.20 -6.97 -14.21
CA SER A 64 -10.92 -8.03 -14.91
C SER A 64 -11.19 -7.66 -16.37
N GLU A 65 -11.54 -8.65 -17.20
CA GLU A 65 -11.96 -8.41 -18.59
C GLU A 65 -13.18 -7.46 -18.69
N GLU A 66 -14.03 -7.45 -17.66
CA GLU A 66 -15.19 -6.54 -17.52
C GLU A 66 -14.83 -5.13 -17.03
N GLY A 67 -13.55 -4.85 -16.75
CA GLY A 67 -13.07 -3.52 -16.33
C GLY A 67 -13.15 -3.25 -14.82
N TYR A 68 -13.57 -4.22 -14.00
CA TYR A 68 -13.56 -4.08 -12.54
C TYR A 68 -12.19 -4.40 -11.95
N ARG A 69 -11.81 -3.68 -10.88
CA ARG A 69 -10.62 -3.99 -10.08
C ARG A 69 -10.76 -5.35 -9.41
N ILE A 70 -9.63 -5.98 -9.10
CA ILE A 70 -9.54 -7.24 -8.37
C ILE A 70 -8.73 -7.01 -7.09
N VAL A 71 -9.25 -7.50 -5.97
CA VAL A 71 -8.62 -7.41 -4.65
C VAL A 71 -8.58 -8.81 -4.03
N LYS A 72 -7.38 -9.31 -3.73
CA LYS A 72 -7.15 -10.69 -3.22
C LYS A 72 -7.85 -11.79 -4.04
N GLY A 73 -7.93 -11.60 -5.37
CA GLY A 73 -8.59 -12.53 -6.27
C GLY A 73 -10.11 -12.38 -6.37
N PHE A 74 -10.71 -11.40 -5.68
CA PHE A 74 -12.14 -11.11 -5.73
C PHE A 74 -12.43 -9.89 -6.59
N LEU A 75 -13.55 -9.94 -7.31
CA LEU A 75 -14.00 -8.85 -8.16
C LEU A 75 -14.58 -7.71 -7.32
N VAL A 76 -14.11 -6.48 -7.55
CA VAL A 76 -14.64 -5.25 -6.95
C VAL A 76 -15.84 -4.75 -7.78
N LYS A 77 -16.84 -5.62 -7.93
CA LYS A 77 -18.11 -5.35 -8.60
C LYS A 77 -19.21 -5.39 -7.56
N LEU A 78 -20.13 -4.44 -7.58
CA LEU A 78 -21.22 -4.42 -6.62
C LEU A 78 -22.12 -5.66 -6.77
N ASP A 79 -22.17 -6.49 -5.73
CA ASP A 79 -23.20 -7.51 -5.56
C ASP A 79 -24.50 -6.83 -5.10
N THR A 80 -25.33 -6.45 -6.06
CA THR A 80 -26.59 -5.75 -5.81
C THR A 80 -27.58 -6.59 -5.00
N GLU A 81 -27.59 -7.92 -5.16
CA GLU A 81 -28.54 -8.79 -4.45
C GLU A 81 -28.25 -8.79 -2.95
N ARG A 82 -26.98 -8.97 -2.58
CA ARG A 82 -26.56 -8.92 -1.17
C ARG A 82 -26.62 -7.51 -0.61
N GLN A 83 -26.25 -6.51 -1.40
CA GLN A 83 -26.32 -5.11 -0.98
C GLN A 83 -27.76 -4.66 -0.68
N ASN A 84 -28.74 -5.10 -1.47
CA ASN A 84 -30.16 -4.77 -1.27
C ASN A 84 -30.68 -5.16 0.12
N ARG A 85 -30.05 -6.13 0.79
CA ARG A 85 -30.38 -6.52 2.17
C ARG A 85 -30.03 -5.45 3.19
N HIS A 86 -29.27 -4.41 2.82
CA HIS A 86 -28.86 -3.30 3.68
C HIS A 86 -29.44 -1.96 3.22
N MET A 87 -30.32 -1.94 2.21
CA MET A 87 -30.90 -0.72 1.63
C MET A 87 -32.39 -0.62 1.97
N PRO A 88 -32.82 0.37 2.78
CA PRO A 88 -34.23 0.61 3.08
C PRO A 88 -35.07 0.78 1.82
N GLY A 89 -36.32 0.27 1.84
CA GLY A 89 -37.21 0.29 0.69
C GLY A 89 -36.95 -0.81 -0.36
N ARG A 90 -35.88 -1.61 -0.22
CA ARG A 90 -35.71 -2.84 -1.02
C ARG A 90 -36.48 -3.99 -0.38
N ASN A 91 -37.12 -4.81 -1.21
CA ASN A 91 -37.95 -5.93 -0.75
C ASN A 91 -37.19 -6.86 0.20
N ALA A 92 -35.92 -7.18 -0.11
CA ALA A 92 -35.08 -8.02 0.75
C ALA A 92 -34.80 -7.42 2.14
N TYR A 93 -34.61 -6.10 2.24
CA TYR A 93 -34.46 -5.40 3.52
C TYR A 93 -35.78 -5.36 4.30
N GLU A 94 -36.88 -5.02 3.63
CA GLU A 94 -38.20 -4.93 4.27
C GLU A 94 -38.70 -6.29 4.79
N MET A 95 -38.45 -7.36 4.03
CA MET A 95 -38.74 -8.73 4.48
C MET A 95 -37.93 -9.11 5.72
N ALA A 96 -36.61 -8.83 5.73
CA ALA A 96 -35.77 -9.10 6.89
C ALA A 96 -36.26 -8.32 8.12
N ARG A 97 -36.57 -7.04 7.94
CA ARG A 97 -37.12 -6.17 8.99
C ARG A 97 -38.44 -6.71 9.55
N THR A 98 -39.35 -7.15 8.68
CA THR A 98 -40.66 -7.71 9.09
C THR A 98 -40.50 -9.02 9.86
N ASN A 99 -39.49 -9.81 9.51
CA ASN A 99 -39.16 -11.07 10.20
C ASN A 99 -38.35 -10.86 11.50
N GLY A 100 -38.22 -9.61 11.99
CA GLY A 100 -37.47 -9.29 13.21
C GLY A 100 -35.95 -9.30 13.05
N ASN A 101 -35.42 -9.48 11.83
CA ASN A 101 -33.99 -9.43 11.55
C ASN A 101 -33.59 -7.99 11.18
N LEU A 102 -33.13 -7.26 12.19
CA LEU A 102 -32.68 -5.87 12.03
C LEU A 102 -31.27 -5.84 11.44
N ARG A 103 -31.14 -5.21 10.27
CA ARG A 103 -29.88 -5.10 9.54
C ARG A 103 -29.34 -3.67 9.62
N SER A 104 -28.02 -3.53 9.62
CA SER A 104 -27.36 -2.24 9.36
C SER A 104 -27.84 -1.66 8.02
N ILE A 105 -27.91 -0.33 7.96
CA ILE A 105 -28.50 0.44 6.87
C ILE A 105 -27.40 1.19 6.12
N ILE A 106 -27.31 1.02 4.82
CA ILE A 106 -26.50 1.88 3.96
C ILE A 106 -27.38 3.00 3.39
N TYR A 107 -26.87 4.24 3.36
CA TYR A 107 -27.61 5.41 2.89
C TYR A 107 -27.36 5.76 1.43
N ARG A 108 -26.46 5.03 0.76
CA ARG A 108 -26.00 5.32 -0.60
C ARG A 108 -26.76 4.48 -1.61
N ASP A 109 -26.94 5.00 -2.83
CA ASP A 109 -27.47 4.23 -3.95
C ASP A 109 -26.40 3.30 -4.55
N ALA A 110 -26.80 2.44 -5.50
CA ALA A 110 -25.91 1.45 -6.10
C ALA A 110 -24.69 2.09 -6.79
N THR A 111 -24.85 3.23 -7.47
CA THR A 111 -23.76 3.92 -8.16
C THR A 111 -22.74 4.46 -7.15
N ALA A 112 -23.22 5.10 -6.08
CA ALA A 112 -22.37 5.60 -5.01
C ALA A 112 -21.69 4.46 -4.24
N ILE A 113 -22.35 3.31 -4.06
CA ILE A 113 -21.75 2.13 -3.43
C ILE A 113 -20.65 1.54 -4.31
N GLN A 114 -20.88 1.40 -5.62
CA GLN A 114 -19.82 0.95 -6.54
C GLN A 114 -18.60 1.88 -6.45
N LYS A 115 -18.82 3.20 -6.43
CA LYS A 115 -17.73 4.16 -6.26
C LYS A 115 -16.98 3.97 -4.92
N LEU A 116 -17.69 3.71 -3.82
CA LEU A 116 -17.05 3.43 -2.53
C LEU A 116 -16.19 2.15 -2.57
N LEU A 117 -16.63 1.12 -3.29
CA LEU A 117 -15.83 -0.07 -3.51
C LEU A 117 -14.60 0.27 -4.37
N ASP A 118 -14.78 1.00 -5.46
CA ASP A 118 -13.69 1.40 -6.36
C ASP A 118 -12.63 2.26 -5.65
N ASP A 119 -13.04 3.16 -4.76
CA ASP A 119 -12.14 4.05 -4.04
C ASP A 119 -11.45 3.36 -2.86
N CYS A 120 -12.15 2.48 -2.14
CA CYS A 120 -11.71 2.04 -0.81
C CYS A 120 -11.41 0.54 -0.68
N ALA A 121 -11.74 -0.31 -1.65
CA ALA A 121 -11.41 -1.74 -1.60
C ALA A 121 -9.88 -1.96 -1.59
N GLY A 122 -9.40 -2.79 -0.67
CA GLY A 122 -7.99 -3.11 -0.45
C GLY A 122 -7.20 -2.05 0.34
N THR A 123 -7.87 -1.08 0.96
CA THR A 123 -7.22 0.01 1.72
C THR A 123 -7.28 -0.18 3.24
N GLY A 124 -8.17 -1.05 3.71
CA GLY A 124 -8.43 -1.34 5.11
C GLY A 124 -7.74 -2.60 5.62
N GLU A 125 -8.27 -3.12 6.73
CA GLU A 125 -7.74 -4.29 7.42
C GLU A 125 -8.54 -5.55 7.06
N PHE A 126 -7.88 -6.57 6.52
CA PHE A 126 -8.53 -7.84 6.20
C PHE A 126 -8.76 -8.67 7.46
N ILE A 127 -10.01 -9.07 7.68
CA ILE A 127 -10.41 -9.98 8.75
C ILE A 127 -10.83 -11.30 8.12
N GLY A 128 -9.86 -12.21 7.98
CA GLY A 128 -10.05 -13.48 7.29
C GLY A 128 -9.74 -13.41 5.79
N ALA A 129 -10.36 -14.29 5.02
CA ALA A 129 -10.06 -14.45 3.59
C ALA A 129 -10.79 -13.42 2.71
N ASP A 130 -12.05 -13.12 3.05
CA ASP A 130 -13.04 -12.48 2.18
C ASP A 130 -13.69 -11.25 2.82
N LYS A 131 -13.15 -10.73 3.95
CA LYS A 131 -13.71 -9.56 4.62
C LYS A 131 -12.63 -8.53 4.90
N GLU A 132 -13.00 -7.27 4.74
CA GLU A 132 -12.13 -6.12 4.96
C GLU A 132 -12.87 -5.04 5.76
N ILE A 133 -12.32 -4.61 6.89
CA ILE A 133 -12.80 -3.44 7.62
C ILE A 133 -12.17 -2.19 7.02
N VAL A 134 -13.03 -1.27 6.59
CA VAL A 134 -12.64 -0.04 5.89
C VAL A 134 -13.27 1.16 6.59
N ASN A 135 -12.48 2.24 6.73
CA ASN A 135 -12.98 3.57 7.05
C ASN A 135 -13.17 4.34 5.73
N PHE A 136 -14.42 4.64 5.39
CA PHE A 136 -14.75 5.31 4.14
C PHE A 136 -14.58 6.84 4.18
N GLY A 137 -14.13 7.40 5.31
CA GLY A 137 -13.90 8.85 5.49
C GLY A 137 -15.16 9.70 5.62
N GLN A 138 -16.28 9.21 5.11
CA GLN A 138 -17.61 9.82 5.18
C GLN A 138 -18.64 8.88 5.82
N VAL A 139 -19.73 9.44 6.33
CA VAL A 139 -20.84 8.63 6.89
C VAL A 139 -21.47 7.83 5.75
N ILE A 140 -21.39 6.50 5.83
CA ILE A 140 -21.93 5.59 4.81
C ILE A 140 -23.31 5.05 5.17
N GLY A 141 -23.65 5.04 6.46
CA GLY A 141 -24.85 4.38 6.92
C GLY A 141 -24.99 4.37 8.44
N GLN A 142 -25.94 3.56 8.90
CA GLN A 142 -26.22 3.27 10.29
C GLN A 142 -25.83 1.83 10.62
N TYR A 143 -24.98 1.69 11.63
CA TYR A 143 -24.76 0.43 12.32
C TYR A 143 -25.95 0.15 13.25
N VAL A 144 -26.47 -1.08 13.17
CA VAL A 144 -27.50 -1.59 14.07
C VAL A 144 -26.86 -2.70 14.91
N ASP A 145 -26.95 -2.55 16.23
CA ASP A 145 -26.43 -3.55 17.17
C ASP A 145 -27.29 -4.83 17.18
N VAL A 146 -26.75 -5.92 17.72
CA VAL A 146 -27.39 -7.24 17.77
C VAL A 146 -28.75 -7.20 18.47
N ASP A 147 -28.88 -6.35 19.49
CA ASP A 147 -30.12 -6.17 20.25
C ASP A 147 -31.10 -5.20 19.55
N GLY A 148 -30.71 -4.58 18.43
CA GLY A 148 -31.54 -3.67 17.65
C GLY A 148 -31.82 -2.30 18.30
N GLN A 149 -31.42 -2.12 19.56
CA GLN A 149 -31.72 -0.92 20.35
C GLN A 149 -30.80 0.26 20.03
N SER A 150 -29.54 -0.02 19.67
CA SER A 150 -28.56 1.00 19.33
C SER A 150 -28.42 1.14 17.83
N LYS A 151 -28.80 2.31 17.31
CA LYS A 151 -28.51 2.75 15.94
C LYS A 151 -27.51 3.88 15.99
N ARG A 152 -26.37 3.73 15.34
CA ARG A 152 -25.33 4.77 15.29
C ARG A 152 -24.88 4.98 13.86
N GLU A 153 -24.79 6.24 13.45
CA GLU A 153 -24.14 6.56 12.18
C GLU A 153 -22.68 6.12 12.20
N THR A 154 -22.18 5.67 11.06
CA THR A 154 -20.84 5.12 10.97
C THR A 154 -20.18 5.49 9.64
N LYS A 155 -18.87 5.72 9.73
CA LYS A 155 -17.96 5.80 8.59
C LYS A 155 -17.24 4.48 8.33
N MET A 156 -17.41 3.52 9.25
CA MET A 156 -16.80 2.20 9.21
C MET A 156 -17.76 1.22 8.54
N GLY A 157 -17.23 0.37 7.67
CA GLY A 157 -17.97 -0.75 7.14
C GLY A 157 -17.06 -1.94 6.88
N VAL A 158 -17.69 -3.11 6.78
CA VAL A 158 -17.05 -4.33 6.31
C VAL A 158 -17.38 -4.49 4.83
N ILE A 159 -16.37 -4.53 3.98
CA ILE A 159 -16.50 -5.02 2.61
C ILE A 159 -16.46 -6.54 2.69
N HIS A 160 -17.53 -7.18 2.20
CA HIS A 160 -17.58 -8.61 2.01
C HIS A 160 -17.32 -8.92 0.54
N TYR A 161 -16.36 -9.80 0.28
CA TYR A 161 -16.00 -10.29 -1.04
C TYR A 161 -16.63 -11.65 -1.31
N SER A 162 -16.91 -11.92 -2.58
CA SER A 162 -17.51 -13.17 -3.05
C SER A 162 -17.24 -13.40 -4.53
N ALA A 163 -17.64 -14.56 -5.05
CA ALA A 163 -17.53 -14.87 -6.47
C ALA A 163 -18.37 -13.92 -7.35
N GLU A 164 -19.52 -13.47 -6.84
CA GLU A 164 -20.44 -12.58 -7.55
C GLU A 164 -20.01 -11.10 -7.51
N GLY A 165 -19.08 -10.76 -6.62
CA GLY A 165 -18.62 -9.39 -6.39
C GLY A 165 -18.46 -9.07 -4.90
N ALA A 166 -18.65 -7.81 -4.55
CA ALA A 166 -18.50 -7.27 -3.20
C ALA A 166 -19.70 -6.42 -2.77
N TYR A 167 -19.95 -6.38 -1.46
CA TYR A 167 -20.99 -5.52 -0.87
C TYR A 167 -20.51 -4.95 0.47
N ILE A 168 -21.08 -3.82 0.87
CA ILE A 168 -20.69 -3.06 2.06
C ILE A 168 -21.74 -3.24 3.15
N VAL A 169 -21.28 -3.62 4.34
CA VAL A 169 -22.09 -3.68 5.56
C VAL A 169 -21.59 -2.65 6.57
N PRO A 170 -22.39 -1.62 6.92
CA PRO A 170 -22.01 -0.67 7.96
C PRO A 170 -21.76 -1.38 9.30
N CYS A 171 -20.63 -1.07 9.94
CA CYS A 171 -20.18 -1.73 11.17
C CYS A 171 -19.95 -0.73 12.31
N ARG A 172 -19.70 -1.27 13.51
CA ARG A 172 -19.54 -0.48 14.73
C ARG A 172 -18.45 0.58 14.56
N PRO A 173 -18.73 1.87 14.83
CA PRO A 173 -17.70 2.89 14.84
C PRO A 173 -16.76 2.66 16.03
N TYR A 174 -15.47 2.90 15.81
CA TYR A 174 -14.42 2.88 16.83
C TYR A 174 -14.02 4.30 17.21
#